data_AF-A0A4Q9VTX6-F1
#
_entry.id   AF-A0A4Q9VTX6-F1
#
_cell.length_a   1.000
_cell.length_b   1.000
_cell.length_c   1.000
_cell.angle_alpha   90.00
_cell.angle_beta   90.00
_cell.angle_gamma   90.00
#
_symmetry.space_group_name_H-M   'P 1'
#
loop_
_entity.id
_entity.type
_entity.pdbx_description
1 polymer ?
#
loop_
_entity_poly.entity_id
_entity_poly.type
_entity_poly.pdbx_seq_one_letter_code
_entity_poly.pdbx_strand_id
1 'polypeptide(L)'
;MRGSWLVGMVGLVSGAALIATPALAEDRRPVKSGVPTAVFGGGAYSPVTCMGAALPNLRVATQPQHGTLSIERGQTVVREGNCTGKSVLGVYVVYRSTPGYRGPDAFAVELQMNAYDGGRIGTHTESRSFEVDVK
;
A
#
# COMPACT_ATOMS: atom_id res chain seq x y z
N MET A 1 46.57 23.77 -56.39
CA MET A 1 46.45 22.30 -56.25
C MET A 1 46.75 21.94 -54.80
N ARG A 2 45.94 21.05 -54.23
CA ARG A 2 45.77 20.77 -52.78
C ARG A 2 47.06 20.28 -52.11
N GLY A 3 47.43 20.90 -50.99
CA GLY A 3 48.44 20.40 -50.04
C GLY A 3 47.76 19.92 -48.75
N SER A 4 47.99 18.65 -48.42
CA SER A 4 47.50 17.98 -47.21
C SER A 4 48.43 18.28 -46.03
N TRP A 5 47.89 18.69 -44.87
CA TRP A 5 48.60 18.74 -43.59
C TRP A 5 47.77 18.05 -42.50
N LEU A 6 48.41 17.10 -41.82
CA LEU A 6 47.98 16.42 -40.60
C LEU A 6 48.06 17.37 -39.39
N VAL A 7 47.00 17.50 -38.60
CA VAL A 7 46.98 17.76 -37.12
C VAL A 7 45.53 17.48 -36.67
N GLY A 8 45.16 16.84 -35.56
CA GLY A 8 45.84 16.23 -34.43
C GLY A 8 44.77 15.58 -33.54
N MET A 9 45.19 14.67 -32.66
CA MET A 9 44.34 13.99 -31.68
C MET A 9 43.61 14.99 -30.76
N VAL A 10 42.29 14.84 -30.62
CA VAL A 10 41.54 15.32 -29.45
C VAL A 10 40.81 14.12 -28.86
N GLY A 11 41.21 13.75 -27.65
CA GLY A 11 40.70 12.60 -26.91
C GLY A 11 39.23 12.76 -26.56
N LEU A 12 38.48 11.67 -26.73
CA LEU A 12 37.10 11.56 -26.23
C LEU A 12 37.16 10.81 -24.90
N VAL A 13 37.09 11.57 -23.81
CA VAL A 13 36.77 11.06 -22.48
C VAL A 13 35.28 10.70 -22.52
N SER A 14 34.97 9.42 -22.67
CA SER A 14 33.59 8.91 -22.58
C SER A 14 33.10 9.05 -21.13
N GLY A 15 32.45 10.16 -20.82
CA GLY A 15 31.74 10.36 -19.57
C GLY A 15 30.50 9.46 -19.51
N ALA A 16 30.47 8.55 -18.52
CA ALA A 16 29.28 7.78 -18.20
C ALA A 16 28.19 8.72 -17.64
N ALA A 17 27.17 9.00 -18.44
CA ALA A 17 25.98 9.69 -17.99
C ALA A 17 25.19 8.75 -17.05
N LEU A 18 25.33 8.95 -15.74
CA LEU A 18 24.44 8.35 -14.74
C LEU A 18 23.04 8.92 -14.96
N ILE A 19 22.17 8.13 -15.56
CA ILE A 19 20.75 8.45 -15.69
C ILE A 19 20.16 8.32 -14.28
N ALA A 20 20.07 9.43 -13.56
CA ALA A 20 19.35 9.49 -12.30
C ALA A 20 17.87 9.23 -12.61
N THR A 21 17.40 8.02 -12.35
CA THR A 21 15.96 7.76 -12.33
C THR A 21 15.35 8.63 -11.23
N PRO A 22 14.27 9.39 -11.52
CA PRO A 22 13.59 10.10 -10.47
C PRO A 22 13.05 9.05 -9.50
N ALA A 23 13.49 9.11 -8.24
CA ALA A 23 12.80 8.43 -7.17
C ALA A 23 11.40 9.04 -7.13
N LEU A 24 10.41 8.32 -7.66
CA LEU A 24 9.02 8.61 -7.33
C LEU A 24 8.98 8.61 -5.81
N ALA A 25 8.63 9.76 -5.23
CA ALA A 25 8.34 9.84 -3.81
C ALA A 25 7.12 8.93 -3.59
N GLU A 26 7.39 7.66 -3.29
CA GLU A 26 6.37 6.72 -2.82
C GLU A 26 5.83 7.36 -1.55
N ASP A 27 4.54 7.70 -1.55
CA ASP A 27 3.89 8.41 -0.45
C ASP A 27 3.77 7.45 0.73
N ARG A 28 4.89 7.28 1.45
CA ARG A 28 5.01 6.37 2.58
C ARG A 28 4.16 6.91 3.71
N ARG A 29 3.19 6.11 4.12
CA ARG A 29 2.29 6.50 5.18
C ARG A 29 3.07 6.62 6.50
N PRO A 30 3.07 7.79 7.16
CA PRO A 30 3.74 7.93 8.45
C PRO A 30 2.98 7.15 9.54
N VAL A 31 3.71 6.43 10.39
CA VAL A 31 3.17 5.70 11.54
C VAL A 31 4.03 5.94 12.78
N LYS A 32 3.44 5.85 13.97
CA LYS A 32 4.18 6.04 15.23
C LYS A 32 4.81 4.73 15.69
N SER A 33 6.08 4.78 16.10
CA SER A 33 6.82 3.63 16.61
C SER A 33 6.10 2.95 17.78
N GLY A 34 5.91 1.64 17.69
CA GLY A 34 5.30 0.80 18.72
C GLY A 34 3.79 0.99 18.92
N VAL A 35 3.14 1.87 18.15
CA VAL A 35 1.71 2.18 18.26
C VAL A 35 0.91 1.39 17.23
N PRO A 36 -0.08 0.56 17.66
CA PRO A 36 -0.99 -0.11 16.75
C PRO A 36 -1.72 0.91 15.88
N THR A 37 -1.61 0.74 14.55
CA THR A 37 -2.18 1.67 13.58
C THR A 37 -2.90 0.88 12.49
N ALA A 38 -4.20 1.13 12.30
CA ALA A 38 -4.93 0.57 11.16
C ALA A 38 -4.36 1.14 9.86
N VAL A 39 -3.85 0.28 8.98
CA VAL A 39 -3.20 0.63 7.69
C VAL A 39 -4.08 0.33 6.49
N PHE A 40 -5.00 -0.61 6.65
CA PHE A 40 -5.95 -0.99 5.62
C PHE A 40 -7.20 -1.57 6.27
N GLY A 41 -8.30 -1.58 5.52
CA GLY A 41 -9.55 -2.19 5.95
C GLY A 41 -10.74 -1.24 5.89
N GLY A 42 -11.87 -1.74 6.34
CA GLY A 42 -13.15 -1.05 6.27
C GLY A 42 -14.32 -1.96 6.60
N GLY A 43 -15.51 -1.36 6.63
CA GLY A 43 -16.78 -2.08 6.74
C GLY A 43 -17.49 -2.12 5.38
N ALA A 44 -18.27 -3.18 5.16
CA ALA A 44 -19.21 -3.25 4.05
C ALA A 44 -20.63 -3.07 4.60
N TYR A 45 -21.46 -2.30 3.91
CA TYR A 45 -22.83 -2.04 4.32
C TYR A 45 -23.73 -1.75 3.10
N SER A 46 -25.03 -1.95 3.28
CA SER A 46 -26.03 -1.57 2.28
C SER A 46 -26.23 -0.05 2.28
N PRO A 47 -26.08 0.64 1.13
CA PRO A 47 -26.32 2.08 1.08
C PRO A 47 -27.80 2.47 1.20
N VAL A 48 -28.71 1.49 1.12
CA VAL A 48 -30.17 1.70 1.23
C VAL A 48 -30.65 1.40 2.64
N THR A 49 -30.25 0.27 3.22
CA THR A 49 -30.74 -0.17 4.54
C THR A 49 -29.77 0.14 5.68
N CYS A 50 -28.54 0.57 5.37
CA CYS A 50 -27.45 0.83 6.33
C CYS A 50 -27.08 -0.37 7.22
N MET A 51 -27.53 -1.57 6.84
CA MET A 51 -27.17 -2.80 7.52
C MET A 51 -25.78 -3.26 7.09
N GLY A 52 -25.02 -3.82 8.04
CA GLY A 52 -23.73 -4.43 7.76
C GLY A 52 -23.86 -5.58 6.76
N ALA A 53 -22.91 -5.66 5.83
CA ALA A 53 -22.77 -6.75 4.88
C ALA A 53 -21.69 -7.73 5.34
N ALA A 54 -21.53 -8.83 4.59
CA ALA A 54 -20.44 -9.77 4.82
C ALA A 54 -19.09 -9.06 4.67
N LEU A 55 -18.20 -9.26 5.66
CA LEU A 55 -16.84 -8.73 5.60
C LEU A 55 -16.01 -9.54 4.61
N PRO A 56 -15.08 -8.89 3.89
CA PRO A 56 -14.13 -9.62 3.08
C PRO A 56 -13.17 -10.43 3.97
N ASN A 57 -12.57 -11.46 3.40
CA ASN A 57 -11.56 -12.24 4.07
C ASN A 57 -10.18 -11.61 3.82
N LEU A 58 -9.63 -10.97 4.85
CA LEU A 58 -8.28 -10.42 4.82
C LEU A 58 -7.26 -11.48 5.23
N ARG A 59 -6.09 -11.46 4.60
CA ARG A 59 -4.94 -12.30 4.95
C ARG A 59 -3.65 -11.50 4.85
N VAL A 60 -2.70 -11.83 5.72
CA VAL A 60 -1.33 -11.31 5.61
C VAL A 60 -0.58 -12.16 4.58
N ALA A 61 -0.13 -11.53 3.49
CA ALA A 61 0.68 -12.18 2.47
C ALA A 61 2.17 -12.11 2.80
N THR A 62 2.63 -10.98 3.33
CA THR A 62 4.02 -10.79 3.74
C THR A 62 4.07 -9.94 5.00
N GLN A 63 4.75 -10.44 6.03
CA GLN A 63 4.96 -9.69 7.26
C GLN A 63 6.05 -8.61 7.05
N PRO A 64 5.95 -7.48 7.76
CA PRO A 64 7.00 -6.48 7.81
C PRO A 64 8.27 -7.00 8.48
N GLN A 65 9.41 -6.36 8.18
CA GLN A 65 10.70 -6.73 8.78
C GLN A 65 10.86 -6.15 10.20
N HIS A 66 10.22 -5.01 10.46
CA HIS A 66 10.41 -4.24 11.69
C HIS A 66 9.13 -4.04 12.47
N GLY A 67 8.19 -4.98 12.35
CA GLY A 67 6.92 -4.95 13.07
C GLY A 67 6.11 -6.23 12.91
N THR A 68 4.83 -6.12 13.20
CA THR A 68 3.85 -7.18 12.98
C THR A 68 2.56 -6.62 12.39
N LEU A 69 1.86 -7.47 11.64
CA LEU A 69 0.48 -7.25 11.24
C LEU A 69 -0.47 -8.15 12.04
N SER A 70 -1.58 -7.57 12.50
CA SER A 70 -2.75 -8.29 12.98
C SER A 70 -3.98 -7.96 12.12
N ILE A 71 -4.91 -8.90 12.06
CA ILE A 71 -6.22 -8.70 11.44
C ILE A 71 -7.25 -8.61 12.55
N GLU A 72 -7.90 -7.46 12.65
CA GLU A 72 -8.79 -7.13 13.75
C GLU A 72 -10.16 -6.73 13.23
N ARG A 73 -11.20 -7.08 13.99
CA ARG A 73 -12.57 -6.62 13.72
C ARG A 73 -12.90 -5.47 14.64
N GLY A 74 -13.57 -4.46 14.12
CA GLY A 74 -13.90 -3.26 14.89
C GLY A 74 -15.11 -2.52 14.31
N GLN A 75 -15.75 -1.72 15.15
CA GLN A 75 -16.80 -0.82 14.72
C GLN A 75 -16.20 0.42 14.05
N THR A 76 -16.81 0.88 12.96
CA THR A 76 -16.49 2.17 12.34
C THR A 76 -17.75 2.95 12.07
N VAL A 77 -17.63 4.28 12.18
CA VAL A 77 -18.72 5.19 11.88
C VAL A 77 -18.63 5.57 10.42
N VAL A 78 -19.72 5.36 9.69
CA VAL A 78 -19.86 5.83 8.32
C VAL A 78 -19.84 7.36 8.35
N ARG A 79 -18.93 7.96 7.57
CA ARG A 79 -18.71 9.42 7.57
C ARG A 79 -19.47 10.16 6.50
N GLU A 80 -19.94 9.45 5.46
CA GLU A 80 -20.49 10.06 4.25
C GLU A 80 -21.70 9.26 3.73
N GLY A 81 -22.56 9.93 2.96
CA GLY A 81 -23.73 9.33 2.32
C GLY A 81 -24.92 9.10 3.26
N ASN A 82 -25.91 8.32 2.79
CA ASN A 82 -27.19 8.11 3.48
C ASN A 82 -27.07 7.41 4.84
N CYS A 83 -25.96 6.73 5.08
CA CYS A 83 -25.72 5.99 6.32
C CYS A 83 -24.81 6.73 7.31
N THR A 84 -24.54 8.03 7.07
CA THR A 84 -23.70 8.85 7.95
C THR A 84 -24.11 8.73 9.42
N GLY A 85 -23.12 8.55 10.30
CA GLY A 85 -23.32 8.40 11.75
C GLY A 85 -23.69 6.98 12.19
N LYS A 86 -23.98 6.06 11.27
CA LYS A 86 -24.21 4.65 11.63
C LYS A 86 -22.89 3.93 11.91
N SER A 87 -22.91 3.10 12.95
CA SER A 87 -21.82 2.17 13.26
C SER A 87 -21.99 0.90 12.44
N VAL A 88 -20.94 0.50 11.73
CA VAL A 88 -20.88 -0.75 10.98
C VAL A 88 -19.66 -1.54 11.41
N LEU A 89 -19.80 -2.87 11.43
CA LEU A 89 -18.67 -3.76 11.65
C LEU A 89 -17.73 -3.68 10.45
N GLY A 90 -16.43 -3.61 10.71
CA GLY A 90 -15.36 -3.65 9.73
C GLY A 90 -14.27 -4.63 10.12
N VAL A 91 -13.39 -4.89 9.18
CA VAL A 91 -12.15 -5.66 9.36
C VAL A 91 -10.97 -4.81 8.94
N TYR A 92 -9.90 -4.85 9.74
CA TYR A 92 -8.74 -3.97 9.61
C TYR A 92 -7.44 -4.76 9.67
N VAL A 93 -6.48 -4.33 8.86
CA VAL A 93 -5.08 -4.68 9.01
C VAL A 93 -4.46 -3.64 9.94
N VAL A 94 -3.93 -4.10 11.07
CA VAL A 94 -3.29 -3.24 12.07
C VAL A 94 -1.80 -3.52 12.05
N TYR A 95 -1.01 -2.48 11.79
CA TYR A 95 0.44 -2.50 11.85
C TYR A 95 0.92 -2.04 13.22
N ARG A 96 1.92 -2.72 13.77
CA ARG A 96 2.68 -2.26 14.93
C ARG A 96 4.16 -2.51 14.70
N SER A 97 4.96 -1.44 14.67
CA SER A 97 6.42 -1.61 14.61
C SER A 97 6.95 -2.20 15.92
N THR A 98 8.14 -2.79 15.86
CA THR A 98 8.97 -3.04 17.03
C THR A 98 9.16 -1.71 17.78
N PRO A 99 8.91 -1.65 19.09
CA PRO A 99 9.07 -0.41 19.86
C PRO A 99 10.47 0.19 19.70
N GLY A 100 10.54 1.48 19.39
CA GLY A 100 11.80 2.21 19.20
C GLY A 100 12.38 2.15 17.79
N TYR A 101 11.88 1.27 16.92
CA TYR A 101 12.25 1.27 15.50
C TYR A 101 11.81 2.57 14.83
N ARG A 102 12.65 3.07 13.91
CA ARG A 102 12.40 4.25 13.06
C ARG A 102 12.93 3.96 11.67
N GLY A 103 12.21 4.41 10.65
CA GLY A 103 12.57 4.18 9.25
C GLY A 103 11.51 3.40 8.49
N PRO A 104 11.82 3.00 7.25
CA PRO A 104 10.85 2.39 6.35
C PRO A 104 10.56 0.94 6.71
N ASP A 105 9.31 0.53 6.54
CA ASP A 105 8.89 -0.86 6.64
C ASP A 105 7.87 -1.17 5.54
N ALA A 106 7.81 -2.42 5.11
CA ALA A 106 6.99 -2.80 3.96
C ALA A 106 6.33 -4.15 4.18
N PHE A 107 5.10 -4.30 3.69
CA PHE A 107 4.32 -5.52 3.85
C PHE A 107 3.26 -5.65 2.76
N ALA A 108 2.67 -6.85 2.64
CA ALA A 108 1.61 -7.13 1.68
C ALA A 108 0.45 -7.87 2.33
N VAL A 109 -0.76 -7.57 1.88
CA VAL A 109 -2.00 -8.20 2.33
C VAL A 109 -2.83 -8.65 1.13
N GLU A 110 -3.62 -9.69 1.34
CA GLU A 110 -4.58 -10.18 0.36
C GLU A 110 -6.00 -9.94 0.86
N LEU A 111 -6.86 -9.53 -0.06
CA LEU A 111 -8.27 -9.29 0.14
C LEU A 111 -9.04 -10.28 -0.74
N GLN A 112 -9.74 -11.21 -0.11
CA GLN A 112 -10.64 -12.14 -0.79
C GLN A 112 -12.08 -11.67 -0.64
N MET A 113 -12.74 -11.41 -1.76
CA MET A 113 -14.14 -11.02 -1.82
C MET A 113 -14.90 -11.88 -2.82
N ASN A 114 -16.20 -12.03 -2.59
CA ASN A 114 -17.08 -12.62 -3.60
C ASN A 114 -17.31 -11.57 -4.70
N ALA A 115 -17.05 -11.94 -5.94
CA ALA A 115 -17.32 -11.11 -7.12
C ALA A 115 -18.34 -11.82 -8.02
N TYR A 116 -19.23 -11.03 -8.62
CA TYR A 116 -20.15 -11.52 -9.64
C TYR A 116 -19.47 -11.42 -11.01
N ASP A 117 -19.30 -12.56 -11.68
CA ASP A 117 -18.78 -12.62 -13.05
C ASP A 117 -19.74 -13.44 -13.92
N GLY A 118 -20.38 -12.78 -14.89
CA GLY A 118 -21.19 -13.43 -15.92
C GLY A 118 -22.32 -14.35 -15.44
N GLY A 119 -22.84 -14.15 -14.23
CA GLY A 119 -23.91 -14.99 -13.65
C GLY A 119 -23.43 -16.08 -12.68
N ARG A 120 -22.14 -16.12 -12.33
CA ARG A 120 -21.58 -16.94 -11.25
C ARG A 120 -20.97 -16.06 -10.16
N ILE A 121 -21.06 -16.52 -8.92
CA ILE A 121 -20.28 -15.94 -7.81
C ILE A 121 -18.94 -16.66 -7.79
N GLY A 122 -17.86 -15.92 -8.02
CA GLY A 122 -16.48 -16.38 -7.89
C GLY A 122 -15.74 -15.68 -6.75
N THR A 123 -14.63 -16.27 -6.30
CA THR A 123 -13.72 -15.60 -5.35
C THR A 123 -12.74 -14.74 -6.13
N HIS A 124 -12.74 -13.44 -5.86
CA HIS A 124 -11.73 -12.51 -6.34
C HIS A 124 -10.73 -12.23 -5.21
N THR A 125 -9.45 -12.47 -5.47
CA THR A 125 -8.34 -12.11 -4.58
C THR A 125 -7.61 -10.90 -5.16
N GLU A 126 -7.53 -9.83 -4.39
CA GLU A 126 -6.69 -8.65 -4.66
C GLU A 126 -5.50 -8.66 -3.70
N SER A 127 -4.29 -8.46 -4.22
CA SER A 127 -3.09 -8.26 -3.40
C SER A 127 -2.73 -6.78 -3.35
N ARG A 128 -2.36 -6.30 -2.17
CA ARG A 128 -1.97 -4.90 -1.94
C ARG A 128 -0.70 -4.82 -1.11
N SER A 129 0.29 -4.10 -1.64
CA SER A 129 1.53 -3.78 -0.96
C SER A 129 1.43 -2.41 -0.27
N PHE A 130 2.15 -2.27 0.84
CA PHE A 130 2.24 -1.05 1.62
C PHE A 130 3.68 -0.76 1.98
N GLU A 131 4.03 0.52 1.92
CA GLU A 131 5.21 1.08 2.55
C GLU A 131 4.78 2.06 3.65
N VAL A 132 5.37 1.92 4.83
CA VAL A 132 5.17 2.83 5.97
C VAL A 132 6.49 3.45 6.38
N ASP A 133 6.43 4.66 6.91
CA ASP A 133 7.59 5.36 7.46
C ASP A 133 7.40 5.57 8.96
N VAL A 134 8.15 4.81 9.76
CA VAL A 134 8.02 4.76 11.22
C VAL A 134 8.75 5.95 11.85
N LYS A 135 7.99 6.75 12.59
CA LYS A 135 8.43 7.96 13.30
C LYS A 135 8.34 7.83 14.82
#